data_AF-A0ABD4Z417-F1
#
_entry.id   AF-A0ABD4Z417-F1
#
_cell.length_a   1.000
_cell.length_b   1.000
_cell.length_c   1.000
_cell.angle_alpha   90.00
_cell.angle_beta   90.00
_cell.angle_gamma   90.00
#
_symmetry.space_group_name_H-M   'P 1'
#
loop_
_entity.id
_entity.type
_entity.pdbx_description
1 polymer ?
#
loop_
_entity_poly.entity_id
_entity_poly.type
_entity_poly.pdbx_seq_one_letter_code
_entity_poly.pdbx_strand_id
1 'polypeptide(L)'
;METRDKRPLYFISSEDFYFFAYSILLTLEMLGGAAKRIKDHRKIAYLIQFISDSRLVDILDRTQGLRVANPVDRDLLFSSYTNAELHKREVYKILFSLRRKGFVSIERTDTAEILDVSLVASALPRDFLNSEYFEKERANAVELKRIIQRISMLTFETLLERLYKDRGVGVWAV
;
A
#
# COMPACT_ATOMS: atom_id res chain seq x y z
N MET A 1 3.35 3.51 -47.43
CA MET A 1 4.34 3.93 -46.41
C MET A 1 3.54 4.27 -45.17
N GLU A 2 3.30 3.26 -44.32
CA GLU A 2 2.43 3.38 -43.14
C GLU A 2 3.14 4.18 -42.04
N THR A 3 2.57 5.31 -41.68
CA THR A 3 2.92 6.05 -40.47
C THR A 3 2.40 5.27 -39.26
N ARG A 4 3.31 4.65 -38.51
CA ARG A 4 3.01 4.09 -37.19
C ARG A 4 2.56 5.22 -36.26
N ASP A 5 1.26 5.34 -36.07
CA ASP A 5 0.68 6.07 -34.94
C ASP A 5 1.20 5.47 -33.64
N LYS A 6 2.26 6.06 -33.10
CA LYS A 6 2.65 5.86 -31.71
C LYS A 6 1.56 6.51 -30.85
N ARG A 7 0.51 5.75 -30.56
CA ARG A 7 -0.46 6.15 -29.53
C ARG A 7 0.32 6.43 -28.24
N PRO A 8 0.24 7.63 -27.65
CA PRO A 8 0.81 7.86 -26.33
C PRO A 8 0.17 6.85 -25.37
N LEU A 9 1.01 6.14 -24.60
CA LEU A 9 0.54 5.36 -23.46
C LEU A 9 -0.11 6.35 -22.50
N TYR A 10 -1.44 6.43 -22.52
CA TYR A 10 -2.19 7.13 -21.49
C TYR A 10 -1.97 6.34 -20.19
N PHE A 11 -1.07 6.86 -19.35
CA PHE A 11 -0.82 6.34 -18.01
C PHE A 11 -2.09 6.56 -17.19
N ILE A 12 -2.91 5.51 -17.08
CA ILE A 12 -4.03 5.46 -16.15
C ILE A 12 -3.51 4.69 -14.94
N SER A 13 -3.05 5.41 -13.93
CA SER A 13 -2.40 4.84 -12.73
C SER A 13 -3.26 3.81 -11.99
N SER A 14 -4.59 3.84 -12.19
CA SER A 14 -5.54 2.90 -11.58
C SER A 14 -5.72 1.58 -12.34
N GLU A 15 -5.21 1.46 -13.57
CA GLU A 15 -5.35 0.24 -14.40
C GLU A 15 -4.01 -0.43 -14.74
N ASP A 16 -2.89 0.18 -14.33
CA ASP A 16 -1.56 -0.34 -14.62
C ASP A 16 -1.12 -1.39 -13.59
N PHE A 17 -1.19 -2.67 -13.99
CA PHE A 17 -0.70 -3.80 -13.19
C PHE A 17 0.79 -3.69 -12.84
N TYR A 18 1.60 -3.03 -13.68
CA TYR A 18 3.01 -2.81 -13.36
C TYR A 18 3.13 -1.80 -12.22
N PHE A 19 2.41 -0.69 -12.28
CA PHE A 19 2.40 0.30 -11.19
C PHE A 19 2.02 -0.37 -9.86
N PHE A 20 0.95 -1.16 -9.83
CA PHE A 20 0.58 -1.89 -8.61
C PHE A 20 1.65 -2.90 -8.16
N ALA A 21 2.29 -3.61 -9.09
CA ALA A 21 3.37 -4.52 -8.75
C ALA A 21 4.55 -3.77 -8.09
N TYR A 22 4.96 -2.62 -8.63
CA TYR A 22 5.98 -1.76 -8.03
C TYR A 22 5.55 -1.29 -6.64
N SER A 23 4.34 -0.74 -6.51
CA SER A 23 3.81 -0.23 -5.24
C SER A 23 3.74 -1.32 -4.17
N ILE A 24 3.40 -2.56 -4.52
CA ILE A 24 3.43 -3.70 -3.59
C ILE A 24 4.86 -3.96 -3.10
N LEU A 25 5.83 -4.04 -4.02
CA LEU A 25 7.22 -4.32 -3.67
C LEU A 25 7.81 -3.22 -2.79
N LEU A 26 7.56 -1.95 -3.11
CA LEU A 26 7.97 -0.81 -2.30
C LEU A 26 7.29 -0.82 -0.92
N THR A 27 6.00 -1.14 -0.86
CA THR A 27 5.27 -1.27 0.41
C THR A 27 5.91 -2.33 1.31
N LEU A 28 6.26 -3.49 0.76
CA LEU A 28 6.91 -4.56 1.54
C LEU A 28 8.33 -4.16 1.98
N GLU A 29 9.10 -3.53 1.08
CA GLU A 29 10.45 -3.04 1.41
C GLU A 29 10.42 -2.02 2.53
N MET A 30 9.56 -1.00 2.38
CA MET A 30 9.56 0.15 3.25
C MET A 30 8.82 -0.13 4.55
N LEU A 31 7.69 -0.81 4.53
CA LEU A 31 6.83 -0.99 5.71
C LEU A 31 6.93 -2.38 6.36
N GLY A 32 7.54 -3.36 5.69
CA GLY A 32 7.64 -4.74 6.18
C GLY A 32 8.62 -4.96 7.35
N GLY A 33 9.30 -3.92 7.82
CA GLY A 33 10.30 -4.00 8.89
C GLY A 33 11.51 -4.86 8.52
N ALA A 34 12.23 -5.39 9.51
CA ALA A 34 13.46 -6.16 9.30
C ALA A 34 13.23 -7.43 8.46
N ALA A 35 12.08 -8.08 8.62
CA ALA A 35 11.71 -9.27 7.86
C ALA A 35 11.13 -8.94 6.46
N LYS A 36 10.95 -7.66 6.15
CA LYS A 36 10.27 -7.17 4.93
C LYS A 36 8.94 -7.88 4.70
N ARG A 37 8.23 -8.14 5.81
CA ARG A 37 7.00 -8.93 5.87
C ARG A 37 5.84 -8.05 6.32
N ILE A 38 4.71 -8.16 5.64
CA ILE A 38 3.44 -7.61 6.08
C ILE A 38 2.52 -8.80 6.38
N LYS A 39 2.08 -8.89 7.64
CA LYS A 39 1.02 -9.83 8.00
C LYS A 39 -0.28 -9.43 7.32
N ASP A 40 -1.11 -10.36 6.92
CA ASP A 40 -2.39 -10.07 6.24
C ASP A 40 -2.26 -9.14 5.01
N HIS A 41 -2.20 -9.78 3.84
CA HIS A 41 -2.05 -9.13 2.54
C HIS A 41 -3.10 -8.04 2.25
N ARG A 42 -4.30 -8.11 2.87
CA ARG A 42 -5.37 -7.13 2.64
C ARG A 42 -4.95 -5.72 3.03
N LYS A 43 -4.04 -5.59 4.01
CA LYS A 43 -3.47 -4.31 4.43
C LYS A 43 -2.70 -3.60 3.31
N ILE A 44 -2.10 -4.34 2.37
CA ILE A 44 -1.20 -3.78 1.36
C ILE A 44 -1.93 -2.75 0.48
N ALA A 45 -3.18 -3.02 0.09
CA ALA A 45 -3.97 -2.08 -0.74
C ALA A 45 -4.15 -0.71 -0.06
N TYR A 46 -4.32 -0.71 1.26
CA TYR A 46 -4.46 0.51 2.06
C TYR A 46 -3.12 1.21 2.26
N LEU A 47 -2.08 0.46 2.59
CA LEU A 47 -0.74 1.02 2.80
C LEU A 47 -0.21 1.69 1.51
N ILE A 48 -0.53 1.13 0.34
CA ILE A 48 -0.22 1.74 -0.96
C ILE A 48 -0.78 3.16 -1.07
N GLN A 49 -2.00 3.41 -0.59
CA GLN A 49 -2.58 4.76 -0.65
C GLN A 49 -1.73 5.77 0.13
N PHE A 50 -1.34 5.42 1.36
CA PHE A 50 -0.59 6.32 2.25
C PHE A 50 0.86 6.52 1.81
N ILE A 51 1.52 5.50 1.25
CA ILE A 51 2.87 5.73 0.70
C ILE A 51 2.84 6.60 -0.54
N SER A 52 1.74 6.55 -1.32
CA SER A 52 1.62 7.26 -2.60
C SER A 52 1.13 8.71 -2.46
N ASP A 53 0.54 9.08 -1.33
CA ASP A 53 -0.04 10.41 -1.11
C ASP A 53 0.35 11.00 0.24
N SER A 54 1.25 11.99 0.21
CA SER A 54 1.76 12.66 1.41
C SER A 54 0.67 13.41 2.19
N ARG A 55 -0.43 13.80 1.54
CA ARG A 55 -1.55 14.49 2.21
C ARG A 55 -2.24 13.56 3.20
N LEU A 56 -2.34 12.27 2.88
CA LEU A 56 -2.92 11.28 3.78
C LEU A 56 -2.05 11.11 5.03
N VAL A 57 -0.72 11.07 4.87
CA VAL A 57 0.23 10.98 5.98
C VAL A 57 0.20 12.24 6.85
N ASP A 58 0.14 13.42 6.24
CA ASP A 58 -0.02 14.70 6.94
C ASP A 58 -1.28 14.72 7.82
N ILE A 59 -2.42 14.28 7.27
CA ILE A 59 -3.67 14.14 8.04
C ILE A 59 -3.45 13.21 9.24
N LEU A 60 -2.73 12.09 9.07
CA LEU A 60 -2.46 11.20 10.20
C LEU A 60 -1.64 11.88 11.30
N ASP A 61 -0.65 12.66 10.92
CA ASP A 61 0.28 13.29 11.86
C ASP A 61 -0.40 14.40 12.67
N ARG A 62 -1.11 15.32 12.00
CA ARG A 62 -1.74 16.46 12.69
C ARG A 62 -2.99 16.11 13.47
N THR A 63 -3.58 14.93 13.26
CA THR A 63 -4.75 14.47 14.02
C THR A 63 -4.45 13.29 14.94
N GLN A 64 -3.20 13.09 15.36
CA GLN A 64 -2.89 12.11 16.39
C GLN A 64 -3.68 12.40 17.67
N GLY A 65 -4.53 11.44 18.09
CA GLY A 65 -5.36 11.57 19.28
C GLY A 65 -6.55 12.54 19.14
N LEU A 66 -6.82 13.06 17.94
CA LEU A 66 -7.90 14.00 17.66
C LEU A 66 -8.77 13.48 16.51
N ARG A 67 -10.07 13.76 16.57
CA ARG A 67 -10.96 13.52 15.42
C ARG A 67 -10.68 14.55 14.32
N VAL A 68 -10.78 14.13 13.06
CA VAL A 68 -10.73 15.05 11.92
C VAL A 68 -11.97 15.95 11.95
N ALA A 69 -11.76 17.25 12.08
CA ALA A 69 -12.83 18.25 12.05
C ALA A 69 -13.08 18.80 10.63
N ASN A 70 -12.05 18.80 9.78
CA ASN A 70 -12.12 19.37 8.43
C ASN A 70 -12.80 18.39 7.45
N PRO A 71 -13.90 18.80 6.79
CA PRO A 71 -14.59 17.96 5.80
C PRO A 71 -13.70 17.50 4.64
N VAL A 72 -12.79 18.36 4.16
CA VAL A 72 -11.93 18.05 3.00
C VAL A 72 -10.99 16.88 3.31
N ASP A 73 -10.46 16.84 4.54
CA ASP A 73 -9.58 15.76 4.98
C ASP A 73 -10.33 14.45 5.14
N ARG A 74 -11.56 14.54 5.63
CA ARG A 74 -12.44 13.38 5.77
C ARG A 74 -12.79 12.79 4.41
N ASP A 75 -13.10 13.63 3.43
CA ASP A 75 -13.39 13.21 2.06
C ASP A 75 -12.16 12.59 1.38
N LEU A 76 -10.97 13.12 1.65
CA LEU A 76 -9.72 12.56 1.13
C LEU A 76 -9.46 11.17 1.73
N LEU A 77 -9.60 11.01 3.05
CA LEU A 77 -9.48 9.71 3.71
C LEU A 77 -10.55 8.72 3.23
N PHE A 78 -11.79 9.15 3.04
CA PHE A 78 -12.87 8.30 2.53
C PHE A 78 -12.62 7.86 1.08
N SER A 79 -12.10 8.75 0.25
CA SER A 79 -11.71 8.44 -1.13
C SER A 79 -10.57 7.43 -1.16
N SER A 80 -9.53 7.62 -0.33
CA SER A 80 -8.43 6.66 -0.17
C SER A 80 -8.93 5.28 0.29
N TYR A 81 -9.83 5.26 1.28
CA TYR A 81 -10.43 4.03 1.77
C TYR A 81 -11.17 3.28 0.64
N THR A 82 -12.05 3.98 -0.07
CA THR A 82 -12.83 3.41 -1.18
C THR A 82 -11.92 2.90 -2.30
N ASN A 83 -10.87 3.66 -2.62
CA ASN A 83 -9.89 3.26 -3.61
C ASN A 83 -9.12 2.00 -3.19
N ALA A 84 -8.70 1.90 -1.92
CA ALA A 84 -8.06 0.70 -1.41
C ALA A 84 -8.99 -0.52 -1.46
N GLU A 85 -10.26 -0.34 -1.09
CA GLU A 85 -11.28 -1.41 -1.15
C GLU A 85 -11.43 -1.98 -2.56
N LEU A 86 -11.51 -1.10 -3.57
CA LEU A 86 -11.65 -1.49 -4.98
C LEU A 86 -10.45 -2.30 -5.47
N HIS A 87 -9.25 -2.04 -4.96
CA HIS A 87 -8.00 -2.66 -5.43
C HIS A 87 -7.56 -3.91 -4.65
N LYS A 88 -8.27 -4.31 -3.57
CA LYS A 88 -7.87 -5.48 -2.76
C LYS A 88 -7.71 -6.75 -3.60
N ARG A 89 -8.64 -6.99 -4.51
CA ARG A 89 -8.66 -8.20 -5.35
C ARG A 89 -7.52 -8.19 -6.37
N GLU A 90 -7.20 -7.03 -6.91
CA GLU A 90 -6.12 -6.82 -7.87
C GLU A 90 -4.77 -7.01 -7.16
N VAL A 91 -4.59 -6.46 -5.96
CA VAL A 91 -3.42 -6.72 -5.11
C VAL A 91 -3.25 -8.22 -4.86
N TYR A 92 -4.32 -8.93 -4.50
CA TYR A 92 -4.28 -10.39 -4.32
C TYR A 92 -3.77 -11.11 -5.58
N LYS A 93 -4.32 -10.81 -6.76
CA LYS A 93 -3.90 -11.43 -8.04
C LYS A 93 -2.44 -11.12 -8.38
N ILE A 94 -1.99 -9.90 -8.13
CA ILE A 94 -0.61 -9.47 -8.40
C ILE A 94 0.36 -10.17 -7.45
N LEU A 95 0.01 -10.34 -6.18
CA LEU A 95 0.85 -11.08 -5.21
C LEU A 95 1.13 -12.51 -5.66
N PHE A 96 0.13 -13.24 -6.17
CA PHE A 96 0.37 -14.57 -6.73
C PHE A 96 1.25 -14.54 -7.97
N SER A 97 1.13 -13.50 -8.79
CA SER A 97 1.99 -13.31 -9.96
C SER A 97 3.44 -13.01 -9.58
N LEU A 98 3.66 -12.15 -8.58
CA LEU A 98 4.98 -11.87 -8.00
C LEU A 98 5.59 -13.11 -7.34
N ARG A 99 4.77 -13.92 -6.64
CA ARG A 99 5.20 -15.19 -6.04
C ARG A 99 5.70 -16.16 -7.11
N ARG A 100 4.95 -16.34 -8.19
CA ARG A 100 5.37 -17.22 -9.32
C ARG A 100 6.69 -16.77 -9.95
N LYS A 101 7.00 -15.47 -9.90
CA LYS A 101 8.27 -14.90 -10.36
C LYS A 101 9.39 -14.94 -9.33
N GLY A 102 9.11 -15.37 -8.10
CA GLY A 102 10.09 -15.46 -7.01
C GLY A 102 10.38 -14.14 -6.29
N PHE A 103 9.63 -13.07 -6.56
CA PHE A 103 9.87 -11.75 -5.96
C PHE A 103 9.28 -11.61 -4.55
N VAL A 104 8.28 -12.41 -4.21
CA VAL A 104 7.68 -12.45 -2.87
C VAL A 104 7.48 -13.88 -2.41
N SER A 105 7.56 -14.10 -1.10
CA SER A 105 7.10 -15.32 -0.44
C SER A 105 5.72 -15.09 0.16
N ILE A 106 4.90 -16.15 0.16
CA ILE A 106 3.54 -16.12 0.71
C ILE A 106 3.40 -17.28 1.69
N GLU A 107 3.00 -16.96 2.92
CA GLU A 107 2.66 -17.92 3.96
C GLU A 107 1.17 -17.83 4.25
N ARG A 108 0.48 -18.98 4.32
CA ARG A 108 -0.93 -19.00 4.71
C ARG A 108 -1.03 -18.84 6.22
N THR A 109 -2.00 -18.06 6.66
CA THR A 109 -2.37 -18.01 8.07
C THR A 109 -3.34 -19.14 8.40
N ASP A 110 -3.80 -19.21 9.65
CA ASP A 110 -4.85 -20.16 10.08
C ASP A 110 -6.15 -19.97 9.29
N THR A 111 -6.38 -18.76 8.76
CA THR A 111 -7.45 -18.49 7.79
C THR A 111 -6.90 -18.63 6.37
N ALA A 112 -7.40 -19.61 5.62
CA ALA A 112 -6.84 -20.00 4.32
C ALA A 112 -6.79 -18.87 3.28
N GLU A 113 -7.69 -17.89 3.37
CA GLU A 113 -7.77 -16.73 2.48
C GLU A 113 -6.84 -15.57 2.89
N ILE A 114 -6.36 -15.59 4.14
CA ILE A 114 -5.46 -14.56 4.66
C ILE A 114 -4.02 -15.05 4.56
N LEU A 115 -3.17 -14.16 4.08
CA LEU A 115 -1.81 -14.46 3.65
C LEU A 115 -0.84 -13.47 4.28
N ASP A 116 0.26 -13.98 4.81
CA ASP A 116 1.42 -13.16 5.17
C ASP A 116 2.36 -13.11 3.96
N VAL A 117 2.86 -11.91 3.65
CA VAL A 117 3.67 -11.67 2.44
C VAL A 117 5.02 -11.11 2.84
N SER A 118 6.10 -11.70 2.34
CA SER A 118 7.45 -11.16 2.52
C SER A 118 8.13 -10.86 1.19
N LEU A 119 8.91 -9.78 1.13
CA LEU A 119 9.72 -9.46 -0.03
C LEU A 119 10.97 -10.35 -0.10
N VAL A 120 11.23 -10.93 -1.27
CA VAL A 120 12.48 -11.65 -1.55
C VAL A 120 13.43 -10.71 -2.27
N ALA A 121 14.04 -9.80 -1.51
CA ALA A 121 14.85 -8.71 -2.07
C ALA A 121 16.04 -9.21 -2.91
N SER A 122 16.58 -10.40 -2.59
CA SER A 122 17.67 -11.03 -3.35
C SER A 122 17.28 -11.47 -4.77
N ALA A 123 15.97 -11.61 -5.06
CA ALA A 123 15.46 -11.97 -6.37
C ALA A 123 15.24 -10.75 -7.28
N LEU A 124 15.33 -9.53 -6.76
CA LEU A 124 15.17 -8.31 -7.53
C LEU A 124 16.49 -7.86 -8.17
N PRO A 125 16.46 -7.19 -9.34
CA PRO A 125 17.64 -6.56 -9.90
C PRO A 125 18.32 -5.62 -8.90
N ARG A 126 19.66 -5.55 -8.96
CA ARG A 126 20.42 -4.55 -8.22
C ARG A 126 19.87 -3.16 -8.58
N ASP A 127 19.68 -2.33 -7.56
CA ASP A 127 19.16 -0.96 -7.65
C ASP A 127 17.67 -0.79 -7.94
N PHE A 128 16.89 -1.87 -8.14
CA PHE A 128 15.43 -1.78 -8.32
C PHE A 128 14.74 -0.98 -7.21
N LEU A 129 15.16 -1.23 -5.97
CA LEU A 129 14.60 -0.58 -4.78
C LEU A 129 15.30 0.74 -4.42
N ASN A 130 16.42 1.10 -5.06
CA ASN A 130 17.25 2.27 -4.72
C ASN A 130 17.10 3.42 -5.72
N SER A 131 16.02 3.40 -6.51
CA SER A 131 15.69 4.48 -7.43
C SER A 131 15.33 5.78 -6.69
N GLU A 132 15.89 6.91 -7.15
CA GLU A 132 15.56 8.26 -6.71
C GLU A 132 14.11 8.66 -7.04
N TYR A 133 13.44 7.93 -7.95
CA TYR A 133 12.05 8.19 -8.29
C TYR A 133 11.08 7.89 -7.13
N PHE A 134 11.53 7.19 -6.08
CA PHE A 134 10.68 6.77 -4.95
C PHE A 134 10.95 7.54 -3.64
N GLU A 135 11.62 8.69 -3.70
CA GLU A 135 11.96 9.46 -2.50
C GLU A 135 10.73 9.95 -1.71
N LYS A 136 9.64 10.29 -2.41
CA LYS A 136 8.40 10.69 -1.75
C LYS A 136 7.77 9.53 -0.99
N GLU A 137 7.72 8.35 -1.61
CA GLU A 137 7.21 7.12 -1.02
C GLU A 137 8.05 6.70 0.18
N ARG A 138 9.38 6.84 0.10
CA ARG A 138 10.28 6.61 1.25
C ARG A 138 9.98 7.55 2.40
N ALA A 139 9.87 8.86 2.13
CA ALA A 139 9.58 9.86 3.15
C ALA A 139 8.21 9.57 3.82
N ASN A 140 7.18 9.31 3.01
CA ASN A 140 5.85 8.94 3.50
C ASN A 140 5.89 7.67 4.36
N ALA A 141 6.66 6.66 3.95
CA ALA A 141 6.78 5.41 4.70
C ALA A 141 7.54 5.57 6.02
N VAL A 142 8.54 6.46 6.08
CA VAL A 142 9.25 6.81 7.31
C VAL A 142 8.28 7.46 8.30
N GLU A 143 7.54 8.48 7.87
CA GLU A 143 6.56 9.16 8.71
C GLU A 143 5.43 8.23 9.14
N LEU A 144 4.91 7.42 8.22
CA LEU A 144 3.85 6.46 8.53
C LEU A 144 4.31 5.44 9.59
N LYS A 145 5.56 4.97 9.54
CA LYS A 145 6.13 4.09 10.57
C LYS A 145 6.32 4.80 11.91
N ARG A 146 6.64 6.09 11.91
CA ARG A 146 6.72 6.90 13.13
C ARG A 146 5.34 7.04 13.78
N ILE A 147 4.32 7.36 12.99
CA ILE A 147 2.93 7.56 13.46
C ILE A 147 2.29 6.24 13.91
N ILE A 148 2.43 5.19 13.10
CA ILE A 148 1.85 3.86 13.34
C ILE A 148 2.95 2.85 13.60
N GLN A 149 3.29 2.71 14.88
CA GLN A 149 4.31 1.76 15.33
C GLN A 149 3.91 0.32 15.01
N ARG A 150 4.90 -0.48 14.57
CA ARG A 150 4.75 -1.91 14.22
C ARG A 150 3.70 -2.19 13.14
N ILE A 151 3.53 -1.27 12.18
CA ILE A 151 2.50 -1.33 11.12
C ILE A 151 2.42 -2.67 10.37
N SER A 152 3.56 -3.33 10.13
CA SER A 152 3.63 -4.65 9.50
C SER A 152 2.93 -5.76 10.28
N MET A 153 2.91 -5.66 11.61
CA MET A 153 2.44 -6.69 12.54
C MET A 153 1.01 -6.47 13.03
N LEU A 154 0.43 -5.28 12.82
CA LEU A 154 -0.95 -4.98 13.22
C LEU A 154 -1.94 -5.94 12.55
N THR A 155 -3.07 -6.22 13.21
CA THR A 155 -4.19 -6.87 12.54
C THR A 155 -4.77 -5.95 11.47
N PHE A 156 -5.55 -6.52 10.56
CA PHE A 156 -6.24 -5.74 9.54
C PHE A 156 -7.17 -4.70 10.17
N GLU A 157 -7.94 -5.11 11.18
CA GLU A 157 -8.91 -4.27 11.88
C GLU A 157 -8.21 -3.11 12.59
N THR A 158 -7.10 -3.39 13.28
CA THR A 158 -6.30 -2.37 13.98
C THR A 158 -5.69 -1.37 13.00
N LEU A 159 -5.26 -1.83 11.81
CA LEU A 159 -4.77 -0.93 10.78
C LEU A 159 -5.90 0.00 10.30
N LEU A 160 -7.07 -0.54 9.96
CA LEU A 160 -8.19 0.28 9.50
C LEU A 160 -8.68 1.26 10.56
N GLU A 161 -8.66 0.86 11.82
CA GLU A 161 -8.98 1.73 12.93
C GLU A 161 -8.04 2.94 12.97
N ARG A 162 -6.72 2.68 12.98
CA ARG A 162 -5.69 3.71 13.05
C ARG A 162 -5.58 4.59 11.82
N LEU A 163 -5.88 4.07 10.63
CA LEU A 163 -5.84 4.85 9.39
C LEU A 163 -7.12 5.68 9.18
N TYR A 164 -8.29 5.15 9.57
CA TYR A 164 -9.58 5.69 9.14
C TYR A 164 -10.58 5.92 10.29
N LYS A 165 -10.88 4.90 11.11
CA LYS A 165 -11.99 4.98 12.08
C LYS A 165 -11.74 6.00 13.19
N ASP A 166 -10.51 6.09 13.71
CA ASP A 166 -10.11 7.08 14.71
C ASP A 166 -10.36 8.52 14.23
N ARG A 167 -10.41 8.70 12.92
CA ARG A 167 -10.60 9.97 12.21
C ARG A 167 -12.03 10.18 11.70
N GLY A 168 -12.97 9.35 12.13
CA GLY A 168 -14.40 9.51 11.82
C GLY A 168 -14.80 9.05 10.42
N VAL A 169 -13.94 8.29 9.73
CA VAL A 169 -14.31 7.63 8.47
C VAL A 169 -14.99 6.30 8.79
N GLY A 170 -16.24 6.17 8.33
CA GLY A 170 -17.00 4.94 8.43
C GLY A 170 -16.37 3.88 7.53
N VAL A 171 -15.81 2.84 8.14
CA VAL A 171 -15.34 1.64 7.45
C VAL A 171 -16.50 0.67 7.43
N TRP A 172 -16.87 0.19 6.24
CA TRP A 172 -17.92 -0.82 6.11
C TRP A 172 -17.45 -2.07 6.85
N ALA A 173 -18.26 -2.55 7.80
CA ALA A 173 -18.04 -3.87 8.38
C ALA A 173 -18.18 -4.88 7.25
N VAL A 174 -17.07 -5.53 6.88
CA VAL A 174 -17.07 -6.71 6.03
C VAL A 174 -17.59 -7.87 6.85
#